data_AF-A0A5B8T5B5-F1
#
_entry.id   AF-A0A5B8T5B5-F1
#
_cell.length_a   1.000
_cell.length_b   1.000
_cell.length_c   1.000
_cell.angle_alpha   90.00
_cell.angle_beta   90.00
_cell.angle_gamma   90.00
#
_symmetry.space_group_name_H-M   'P 1'
#
loop_
_entity.id
_entity.type
_entity.pdbx_description
1 polymer ?
#
loop_
_entity_poly.entity_id
_entity_poly.type
_entity_poly.pdbx_seq_one_letter_code
_entity_poly.pdbx_strand_id
1 'polypeptide(L)'
;MGKTKIFTVLGKLTAGALIPEALNQGAKILNRELEKRQDYVKIPDVTGLPVEEAAMVLEKYGFQHSLIKATASPQFSNSTDNQVIKLVPRAKSNVPATTFLKVYYVDSATISESVILANKIREMKAIKKEKNHKNMQKIVQQTTKVTEKLTKKRHVSK
;
A
#
# COMPACT_ATOMS: atom_id res chain seq x y z
N MET A 1 -31.15 1.75 15.41
CA MET A 1 -30.83 1.08 16.70
C MET A 1 -30.00 -0.16 16.36
N GLY A 2 -28.83 -0.48 16.93
CA GLY A 2 -28.04 0.13 17.99
C GLY A 2 -26.59 -0.38 17.87
N LYS A 3 -25.63 0.49 18.19
CA LYS A 3 -24.20 0.17 18.33
C LYS A 3 -23.91 0.09 19.83
N THR A 4 -23.68 -1.09 20.39
CA THR A 4 -23.12 -1.24 21.76
C THR A 4 -22.84 -2.70 22.09
N LYS A 5 -21.63 -3.18 21.76
CA LYS A 5 -21.04 -4.39 22.38
C LYS A 5 -19.52 -4.26 22.45
N ILE A 6 -18.99 -3.33 23.25
CA ILE A 6 -17.53 -3.26 23.52
C ILE A 6 -17.17 -2.92 24.98
N PHE A 7 -18.11 -2.88 25.92
CA PHE A 7 -17.81 -2.44 27.30
C PHE A 7 -17.65 -3.55 28.35
N THR A 8 -17.82 -4.83 28.00
CA THR A 8 -17.85 -5.91 29.00
C THR A 8 -16.50 -6.21 29.66
N VAL A 9 -15.37 -5.79 29.08
CA VAL A 9 -14.04 -6.12 29.63
C VAL A 9 -13.56 -5.11 30.69
N LEU A 10 -14.11 -3.89 30.73
CA LEU A 10 -13.72 -2.90 31.74
C LEU A 10 -14.42 -3.06 33.09
N GLY A 11 -15.59 -3.71 33.11
CA GLY A 11 -16.42 -3.86 34.32
C GLY A 11 -15.90 -4.84 35.39
N LYS A 12 -14.83 -5.59 35.11
CA LYS A 12 -14.23 -6.53 36.09
C LYS A 12 -13.18 -5.89 36.99
N LEU A 13 -12.79 -4.63 36.75
CA LEU A 13 -11.71 -3.97 37.50
C LEU A 13 -12.21 -3.07 38.65
N THR A 14 -13.52 -2.93 38.87
CA THR A 14 -14.09 -2.02 39.88
C THR A 14 -14.54 -2.70 41.17
N ALA A 15 -14.42 -4.02 41.31
CA ALA A 15 -14.77 -4.72 42.55
C ALA A 15 -13.49 -5.05 43.34
N GLY A 16 -13.32 -4.41 44.49
CA GLY A 16 -12.14 -4.43 45.34
C GLY A 16 -11.49 -5.80 45.51
N ALA A 17 -10.34 -5.98 44.88
CA ALA A 17 -9.20 -6.73 45.36
C ALA A 17 -8.08 -6.48 44.35
N LEU A 18 -7.06 -5.72 44.77
CA LEU A 18 -5.75 -5.78 44.13
C LEU A 18 -5.21 -7.19 44.39
N ILE A 19 -5.68 -8.19 43.62
CA ILE A 19 -5.16 -9.56 43.70
C ILE A 19 -3.69 -9.45 43.27
N PRO A 20 -2.72 -9.65 44.18
CA PRO A 20 -1.31 -9.49 43.85
C PRO A 20 -0.92 -10.39 42.69
N GLU A 21 -1.50 -11.60 42.61
CA GLU A 21 -1.32 -12.58 41.53
C GLU A 21 -1.63 -12.00 40.14
N ALA A 22 -2.76 -11.29 39.98
CA ALA A 22 -3.19 -10.76 38.68
C ALA A 22 -2.33 -9.54 38.27
N LEU A 23 -1.96 -8.70 39.24
CA LEU A 23 -1.02 -7.59 39.06
C LEU A 23 0.38 -8.08 38.70
N ASN A 24 0.85 -9.13 39.36
CA ASN A 24 2.14 -9.76 39.10
C ASN A 24 2.19 -10.46 37.74
N GLN A 25 1.10 -11.13 37.33
CA GLN A 25 1.01 -11.72 36.00
C GLN A 25 0.95 -10.64 34.91
N GLY A 26 0.17 -9.56 35.12
CA GLY A 26 0.14 -8.40 34.23
C GLY A 26 1.51 -7.72 34.09
N ALA A 27 2.21 -7.51 35.20
CA ALA A 27 3.55 -6.94 35.23
C ALA A 27 4.58 -7.87 34.54
N LYS A 28 4.51 -9.19 34.74
CA LYS A 28 5.37 -10.16 34.03
C LYS A 28 5.17 -10.12 32.52
N ILE A 29 3.92 -10.01 32.04
CA ILE A 29 3.62 -9.90 30.61
C ILE A 29 4.16 -8.58 30.05
N LEU A 30 3.97 -7.48 30.77
CA LEU A 30 4.45 -6.16 30.37
C LEU A 30 5.98 -6.11 30.32
N ASN A 31 6.66 -6.60 31.37
CA ASN A 31 8.12 -6.65 31.46
C ASN A 31 8.72 -7.55 30.37
N ARG A 32 8.13 -8.72 30.11
CA ARG A 32 8.57 -9.62 29.03
C ARG A 32 8.48 -8.98 27.65
N GLU A 33 7.49 -8.12 27.41
CA GLU A 33 7.36 -7.37 26.16
C GLU A 33 8.32 -6.16 26.10
N LEU A 34 8.60 -5.54 27.25
CA LEU A 34 9.57 -4.44 27.38
C LEU A 34 11.02 -4.91 27.18
N GLU A 35 11.40 -6.04 27.79
CA GLU A 35 12.70 -6.68 27.59
C GLU A 35 12.91 -7.07 26.13
N LYS A 36 11.90 -7.65 25.47
CA LYS A 36 11.98 -7.98 24.04
C LYS A 36 12.22 -6.76 23.14
N ARG A 37 11.77 -5.57 23.55
CA ARG A 37 11.81 -4.34 22.73
C ARG A 37 13.00 -3.44 23.03
N GLN A 38 13.81 -3.74 24.05
CA GLN A 38 14.99 -2.92 24.39
C GLN A 38 15.98 -2.80 23.23
N ASP A 39 16.10 -3.85 22.41
CA ASP A 39 17.08 -3.92 21.31
C ASP A 39 16.49 -3.61 19.92
N TYR A 40 15.28 -3.03 19.88
CA TYR A 40 14.64 -2.69 18.62
C TYR A 40 15.16 -1.36 18.08
N VAL A 41 15.75 -1.41 16.89
CA VAL A 41 16.24 -0.25 16.16
C VAL A 41 15.26 0.09 15.04
N LYS A 42 15.05 1.38 14.81
CA LYS A 42 14.19 1.88 13.74
C LYS A 42 14.94 1.85 12.41
N ILE A 43 14.36 1.23 11.40
CA ILE A 43 14.94 1.19 10.06
C ILE A 43 14.88 2.61 9.45
N PRO A 44 16.02 3.19 9.01
CA PRO A 44 16.02 4.49 8.32
C PRO A 44 15.33 4.39 6.95
N ASP A 45 14.76 5.51 6.49
CA ASP A 45 14.11 5.56 5.19
C ASP A 45 15.14 5.90 4.12
N VAL A 46 15.61 4.87 3.42
CA VAL A 46 16.56 4.99 2.30
C VAL A 46 15.87 4.84 0.94
N THR A 47 14.54 4.87 0.91
CA THR A 47 13.77 4.80 -0.34
C THR A 47 14.03 6.05 -1.18
N GLY A 48 14.33 5.87 -2.46
CA GLY A 48 14.65 6.95 -3.37
C GLY A 48 16.13 7.34 -3.41
N LEU A 49 16.96 6.82 -2.52
CA LEU A 49 18.40 7.01 -2.58
C LEU A 49 19.06 6.07 -3.61
N PRO A 50 20.24 6.45 -4.14
CA PRO A 50 21.10 5.51 -4.84
C PRO A 50 21.44 4.31 -3.94
N VAL A 51 21.59 3.14 -4.55
CA VAL A 51 21.90 1.88 -3.86
C VAL A 51 23.11 2.00 -2.94
N GLU A 52 24.16 2.69 -3.39
CA GLU A 52 25.42 2.83 -2.63
C GLU A 52 25.26 3.72 -1.39
N GLU A 53 24.57 4.86 -1.54
CA GLU A 53 24.24 5.73 -0.41
C GLU A 53 23.31 5.04 0.59
N ALA A 54 22.32 4.30 0.09
CA ALA A 54 21.41 3.53 0.91
C ALA A 54 22.15 2.45 1.73
N ALA A 55 23.10 1.75 1.12
CA ALA A 55 23.92 0.74 1.78
C ALA A 55 24.72 1.33 2.95
N MET A 56 25.41 2.45 2.71
CA MET A 56 26.18 3.15 3.75
C MET A 56 25.29 3.57 4.93
N VAL A 57 24.09 4.09 4.65
CA VAL A 57 23.14 4.47 5.71
C VAL A 57 22.69 3.24 6.49
N LEU A 58 22.35 2.13 5.84
CA LEU A 58 21.89 0.92 6.54
C LEU A 58 23.00 0.30 7.41
N GLU A 59 24.23 0.26 6.91
CA GLU A 59 25.40 -0.23 7.65
C GLU A 59 25.72 0.64 8.87
N LYS A 60 25.60 1.96 8.75
CA LYS A 60 25.77 2.90 9.88
C LYS A 60 24.79 2.61 11.03
N TYR A 61 23.62 2.07 10.73
CA TYR A 61 22.63 1.66 11.72
C TYR A 61 22.80 0.21 12.19
N GLY A 62 23.85 -0.48 11.73
CA GLY A 62 24.17 -1.85 12.11
C GLY A 62 23.35 -2.93 11.40
N PHE A 63 22.61 -2.58 10.34
CA PHE A 63 21.78 -3.54 9.61
C PHE A 63 22.58 -4.28 8.53
N GLN A 64 22.43 -5.60 8.50
CA GLN A 64 22.85 -6.42 7.37
C GLN A 64 21.82 -6.34 6.27
N HIS A 65 22.26 -6.24 5.01
CA HIS A 65 21.36 -6.07 3.88
C HIS A 65 21.81 -6.82 2.62
N SER A 66 20.87 -7.05 1.71
CA SER A 66 21.15 -7.58 0.37
C SER A 66 20.36 -6.81 -0.68
N LEU A 67 21.00 -6.60 -1.82
CA LEU A 67 20.46 -5.92 -2.99
C LEU A 67 19.71 -6.92 -3.88
N ILE A 68 18.48 -6.58 -4.23
CA ILE A 68 17.61 -7.40 -5.08
C ILE A 68 17.10 -6.53 -6.23
N LYS A 69 17.36 -6.95 -7.46
CA LYS A 69 16.83 -6.27 -8.64
C LYS A 69 15.31 -6.44 -8.67
N ALA A 70 14.59 -5.33 -8.78
CA ALA A 70 13.14 -5.31 -8.87
C ALA A 70 12.68 -5.74 -10.27
N THR A 71 11.51 -6.37 -10.33
CA THR A 71 10.82 -6.67 -11.59
C THR A 71 10.22 -5.39 -12.19
N ALA A 72 10.18 -5.31 -13.51
CA ALA A 72 9.60 -4.18 -14.21
C ALA A 72 8.13 -3.97 -13.82
N SER A 73 7.77 -2.72 -13.56
CA SER A 73 6.43 -2.31 -13.15
C SER A 73 6.13 -0.91 -13.67
N PRO A 74 4.89 -0.61 -14.10
CA PRO A 74 4.56 0.71 -14.67
C PRO A 74 4.89 1.88 -13.74
N GLN A 75 4.89 1.62 -12.43
CA GLN A 75 5.20 2.60 -11.39
C GLN A 75 6.65 3.07 -11.43
N PHE A 76 7.56 2.27 -11.97
CA PHE A 76 8.98 2.58 -11.99
C PHE A 76 9.42 3.35 -13.24
N SER A 77 8.50 3.66 -14.15
CA SER A 77 8.79 4.37 -15.41
C SER A 77 9.43 5.75 -15.26
N ASN A 78 9.28 6.39 -14.09
CA ASN A 78 9.87 7.70 -13.78
C ASN A 78 10.97 7.62 -12.71
N SER A 79 11.49 6.43 -12.41
CA SER A 79 12.55 6.26 -11.39
C SER A 79 13.91 6.63 -11.96
N THR A 80 14.86 6.89 -11.07
CA THR A 80 16.27 7.08 -11.47
C THR A 80 17.01 5.75 -11.49
N ASP A 81 18.10 5.69 -12.25
CA ASP A 81 18.95 4.50 -12.30
C ASP A 81 19.58 4.19 -10.94
N ASN A 82 19.77 2.90 -10.66
CA ASN A 82 20.30 2.36 -9.40
C ASN A 82 19.63 2.93 -8.13
N GLN A 83 18.32 3.17 -8.19
CA GLN A 83 17.56 3.74 -7.08
C GLN A 83 16.88 2.65 -6.25
N VAL A 84 16.93 2.80 -4.92
CA VAL A 84 16.18 1.94 -4.01
C VAL A 84 14.70 2.27 -4.07
N ILE A 85 13.87 1.29 -4.41
CA ILE A 85 12.42 1.46 -4.53
C ILE A 85 11.65 0.92 -3.31
N LYS A 86 12.22 -0.05 -2.58
CA LYS A 86 11.51 -0.73 -1.51
C LYS A 86 12.48 -1.45 -0.57
N LEU A 87 12.13 -1.45 0.72
CA LEU A 87 12.77 -2.24 1.76
C LEU A 87 11.81 -3.29 2.31
N VAL A 88 12.36 -4.44 2.68
CA VAL A 88 11.66 -5.47 3.45
C VAL A 88 12.57 -5.97 4.58
N PRO A 89 12.19 -5.80 5.86
CA PRO A 89 11.02 -5.09 6.38
C PRO A 89 10.92 -3.62 5.97
N ARG A 90 9.72 -3.02 6.10
CA ARG A 90 9.44 -1.65 5.62
C ARG A 90 10.26 -0.63 6.42
N ALA A 91 10.72 0.43 5.74
CA ALA A 91 11.28 1.62 6.37
C ALA A 91 10.42 2.13 7.54
N LYS A 92 11.07 2.76 8.53
CA LYS A 92 10.45 3.30 9.76
C LYS A 92 9.84 2.26 10.70
N SER A 93 9.93 0.97 10.38
CA SER A 93 9.54 -0.10 11.29
C SER A 93 10.61 -0.29 12.36
N ASN A 94 10.20 -0.66 13.56
CA ASN A 94 11.11 -1.05 14.62
C ASN A 94 11.35 -2.56 14.51
N VAL A 95 12.62 -2.96 14.35
CA VAL A 95 13.03 -4.36 14.24
C VAL A 95 14.27 -4.59 15.11
N PRO A 96 14.54 -5.83 15.56
CA PRO A 96 15.81 -6.14 16.19
C PRO A 96 16.99 -5.73 15.29
N ALA A 97 18.08 -5.20 15.87
CA ALA A 97 19.26 -4.80 15.10
C ALA A 97 19.87 -5.94 14.25
N THR A 98 19.67 -7.19 14.65
CA THR A 98 20.12 -8.40 13.95
C THR A 98 19.27 -8.75 12.71
N THR A 99 18.24 -7.96 12.41
CA THR A 99 17.31 -8.25 11.30
C THR A 99 17.97 -8.00 9.94
N PHE A 100 17.87 -8.98 9.05
CA PHE A 100 18.36 -8.86 7.68
C PHE A 100 17.38 -8.08 6.78
N LEU A 101 17.88 -7.08 6.06
CA LEU A 101 17.07 -6.23 5.19
C LEU A 101 17.24 -6.61 3.71
N LYS A 102 16.12 -6.81 3.02
CA LYS A 102 16.07 -6.93 1.57
C LYS A 102 15.83 -5.57 0.95
N VAL A 103 16.79 -5.11 0.16
CA VAL A 103 16.77 -3.80 -0.51
C VAL A 103 16.49 -4.02 -1.98
N TYR A 104 15.30 -3.60 -2.42
CA TYR A 104 14.92 -3.69 -3.82
C TYR A 104 15.32 -2.42 -4.55
N TYR A 105 16.00 -2.58 -5.67
CA TYR A 105 16.44 -1.47 -6.52
C TYR A 105 16.03 -1.68 -7.97
N VAL A 106 16.01 -0.58 -8.74
CA VAL A 106 15.78 -0.59 -10.19
C VAL A 106 17.04 -0.17 -10.91
N ASP A 107 17.28 -0.77 -12.07
CA ASP A 107 18.33 -0.38 -13.00
C ASP A 107 17.73 0.19 -14.29
N SER A 108 18.59 0.78 -15.12
CA SER A 108 18.22 1.34 -16.43
C SER A 108 17.45 0.38 -17.33
N ALA A 109 17.79 -0.92 -17.32
CA ALA A 109 17.08 -1.94 -18.07
C ALA A 109 15.63 -2.13 -17.56
N THR A 110 15.45 -2.33 -16.25
CA THR A 110 14.13 -2.45 -15.63
C THR A 110 13.28 -1.19 -15.82
N ILE A 111 13.89 0.00 -15.77
CA ILE A 111 13.19 1.27 -16.02
C ILE A 111 12.67 1.32 -17.47
N SER A 112 13.50 0.92 -18.44
CA SER A 112 13.12 0.90 -19.85
C SER A 112 11.93 -0.05 -20.10
N GLU A 113 11.99 -1.27 -19.56
CA GLU A 113 10.87 -2.21 -19.61
C GLU A 113 9.60 -1.65 -18.95
N SER A 114 9.78 -0.95 -17.82
CA SER A 114 8.70 -0.31 -17.08
C SER A 114 8.01 0.81 -17.87
N VAL A 115 8.77 1.59 -18.65
CA VAL A 115 8.24 2.63 -19.55
C VAL A 115 7.39 2.00 -20.67
N ILE A 116 7.88 0.93 -21.29
CA ILE A 116 7.12 0.19 -22.34
C ILE A 116 5.81 -0.32 -21.76
N LEU A 117 5.86 -0.94 -20.57
CA LEU A 117 4.67 -1.45 -19.89
C LEU A 117 3.69 -0.34 -19.52
N ALA A 118 4.18 0.81 -19.05
CA ALA A 118 3.35 1.97 -18.73
C ALA A 118 2.63 2.52 -19.98
N ASN A 119 3.32 2.62 -21.11
CA ASN A 119 2.74 3.09 -22.36
C ASN A 119 1.68 2.11 -22.89
N LYS A 120 1.95 0.80 -22.87
CA LYS A 120 0.96 -0.23 -23.24
C LYS A 120 -0.31 -0.14 -22.40
N ILE A 121 -0.18 0.10 -21.09
CA ILE A 121 -1.35 0.27 -20.21
C ILE A 121 -2.12 1.55 -20.53
N ARG A 122 -1.43 2.66 -20.86
CA ARG A 122 -2.07 3.92 -21.26
C ARG A 122 -2.87 3.75 -22.55
N GLU A 123 -2.28 3.10 -23.56
CA GLU A 123 -2.94 2.79 -24.83
C GLU A 123 -4.18 1.91 -24.62
N MET A 124 -4.04 0.82 -23.86
CA MET A 124 -5.17 -0.07 -23.54
C MET A 124 -6.30 0.66 -22.80
N LYS A 125 -5.96 1.59 -21.89
CA LYS A 125 -6.95 2.44 -21.21
C LYS A 125 -7.63 3.40 -22.17
N ALA A 126 -6.90 4.01 -23.10
CA ALA A 126 -7.44 4.90 -24.12
C ALA A 126 -8.42 4.17 -25.05
N ILE A 127 -8.03 2.99 -25.55
CA ILE A 127 -8.89 2.13 -26.38
C ILE A 127 -10.16 1.73 -25.62
N LYS A 128 -10.03 1.32 -24.34
CA LYS A 128 -11.19 0.97 -23.50
C LYS A 128 -12.11 2.17 -23.30
N LYS A 129 -11.56 3.37 -23.06
CA LYS A 129 -12.34 4.61 -22.91
C LYS A 129 -13.07 4.96 -24.20
N GLU A 130 -12.41 4.86 -25.34
CA GLU A 130 -13.01 5.12 -26.66
C GLU A 130 -14.15 4.13 -26.97
N LYS A 131 -13.92 2.83 -26.75
CA LYS A 131 -14.95 1.79 -26.91
C LYS A 131 -16.17 2.06 -26.03
N ASN A 132 -15.94 2.42 -24.77
CA ASN A 132 -17.02 2.77 -23.85
C ASN A 132 -17.77 4.02 -24.31
N HIS A 133 -17.07 5.05 -24.78
CA HIS A 133 -17.70 6.26 -25.31
C HIS A 133 -18.56 5.97 -26.55
N LYS A 134 -18.05 5.18 -27.51
CA LYS A 134 -18.82 4.74 -28.69
C LYS A 134 -20.07 3.94 -28.30
N ASN A 135 -19.97 3.05 -27.31
CA ASN A 135 -21.11 2.28 -26.82
C ASN A 135 -22.17 3.19 -26.18
N MET A 136 -21.75 4.16 -25.36
CA MET A 136 -22.69 5.14 -24.77
C MET A 136 -23.36 6.00 -25.84
N GLN A 137 -22.63 6.50 -26.84
CA GLN A 137 -23.21 7.27 -27.94
C GLN A 137 -24.28 6.46 -28.69
N LYS A 138 -24.03 5.17 -28.97
CA LYS A 138 -25.01 4.29 -29.61
C LYS A 138 -26.29 4.16 -28.77
N ILE A 139 -26.16 3.98 -27.46
CA ILE A 139 -27.30 3.90 -26.54
C ILE A 139 -28.09 5.21 -26.53
N VAL A 140 -27.40 6.36 -26.41
CA VAL A 140 -28.04 7.69 -26.45
C VAL A 140 -28.83 7.87 -27.75
N GLN A 141 -28.23 7.58 -28.90
CA GLN A 141 -28.91 7.67 -30.20
C GLN A 141 -30.12 6.74 -30.34
N GLN A 142 -30.07 5.54 -29.73
CA GLN A 142 -31.23 4.64 -29.71
C GLN A 142 -32.35 5.22 -28.86
N THR A 143 -32.04 5.77 -27.68
CA THR A 143 -33.04 6.38 -26.79
C THR A 143 -33.65 7.66 -27.37
N THR A 144 -32.88 8.51 -28.06
CA THR A 144 -33.43 9.69 -28.75
C THR A 144 -34.39 9.27 -29.86
N LYS A 145 -34.02 8.30 -30.70
CA LYS A 145 -34.91 7.77 -31.75
C LYS A 145 -36.22 7.20 -31.20
N VAL A 146 -36.18 6.51 -30.05
CA VAL A 146 -37.39 5.96 -29.41
C VAL A 146 -38.27 7.09 -28.85
N THR A 147 -37.67 8.06 -28.16
CA THR A 147 -38.40 9.21 -27.59
C THR A 147 -38.99 10.14 -28.67
N GLU A 148 -38.28 10.37 -29.78
CA GLU A 148 -38.77 11.08 -30.97
C GLU A 148 -39.97 10.37 -31.61
N LYS A 149 -39.93 9.03 -31.73
CA LYS A 149 -41.09 8.25 -32.23
C LYS A 149 -42.30 8.37 -31.30
N LEU A 150 -42.10 8.33 -29.98
CA LEU A 150 -43.17 8.45 -28.99
C LEU A 150 -43.80 9.85 -28.98
N THR A 151 -42.98 10.90 -29.02
CA THR A 151 -43.45 12.30 -29.07
C THR A 151 -44.20 12.59 -30.37
N LYS A 152 -43.68 12.15 -31.53
CA LYS A 152 -44.36 12.31 -32.82
C LYS A 152 -45.72 11.59 -32.86
N LYS A 153 -45.83 10.36 -32.31
CA LYS A 153 -47.11 9.66 -32.19
C LYS A 153 -48.12 10.40 -31.29
N ARG A 154 -47.65 11.05 -30.23
CA ARG A 154 -48.51 11.78 -29.29
C ARG A 154 -49.08 13.07 -29.89
N HIS A 155 -48.35 13.72 -30.80
CA HIS A 155 -48.82 14.94 -31.49
C HIS A 155 -49.82 14.68 -32.63
N VAL A 156 -49.80 13.49 -33.24
CA VAL A 156 -50.76 13.10 -34.31
C VAL A 156 -52.10 12.59 -33.74
N SER A 157 -52.17 12.35 -32.43
CA SER A 157 -53.35 11.83 -31.70
C SER A 157 -54.23 12.92 -31.07
N LYS A 158 -54.03 14.20 -31.42
CA LYS A 158 -54.88 15.34 -31.04
C LYS A 158 -55.49 15.94 -32.29
#